data_AF-A0A1V5S1K6-F1
#
_entry.id   AF-A0A1V5S1K6-F1
#
_cell.length_a   1.000
_cell.length_b   1.000
_cell.length_c   1.000
_cell.angle_alpha   90.00
_cell.angle_beta   90.00
_cell.angle_gamma   90.00
#
_symmetry.space_group_name_H-M   'P 1'
#
loop_
_entity.id
_entity.type
_entity.pdbx_description
1 polymer ?
#
loop_
_entity_poly.entity_id
_entity_poly.type
_entity_poly.pdbx_seq_one_letter_code
_entity_poly.pdbx_strand_id
1 'polypeptide(L)'
;MYDSEDTYLYLDPPYANTSGMYYGSIDYEQFWEWIRIQKGFYILSFDGKTTKQDNTYAVPKDLYTKHIYTSKAISGFRKLHQQTEYVSESLYIK
;
A
#
# COMPACT_ATOMS: atom_id res chain seq x y z
N MET A 1 8.78 -12.36 14.27
CA MET A 1 7.80 -11.42 14.85
C MET A 1 8.60 -10.23 15.33
N TYR A 2 8.23 -9.01 14.96
CA TYR A 2 8.81 -7.81 15.59
C TYR A 2 7.91 -7.49 16.78
N ASP A 3 8.36 -7.86 17.98
CA ASP A 3 7.50 -8.04 19.16
C ASP A 3 7.60 -6.90 20.19
N SER A 4 8.30 -5.82 19.84
CA SER A 4 8.43 -4.62 20.66
C SER A 4 7.51 -3.49 20.19
N GLU A 5 6.91 -2.77 21.14
CA GLU A 5 6.14 -1.55 20.91
C GLU A 5 7.00 -0.43 20.29
N ASP A 6 8.32 -0.46 20.51
CA ASP A 6 9.28 0.50 19.95
C ASP A 6 9.64 0.23 18.48
N THR A 7 9.04 -0.80 17.87
CA THR A 7 9.29 -1.13 16.47
C THR A 7 8.49 -0.19 15.57
N TYR A 8 9.16 0.36 14.56
CA TYR A 8 8.52 1.08 13.46
C TYR A 8 8.68 0.28 12.17
N LEU A 9 7.56 -0.11 11.56
CA LEU A 9 7.54 -0.88 10.32
C LEU A 9 7.04 -0.02 9.16
N TYR A 10 7.73 -0.10 8.02
CA TYR A 10 7.21 0.36 6.74
C TYR A 10 6.96 -0.86 5.87
N LEU A 11 5.70 -1.09 5.50
CA LEU A 11 5.25 -2.27 4.77
C LEU A 11 4.90 -1.88 3.33
N ASP A 12 5.59 -2.49 2.37
CA ASP A 12 5.39 -2.26 0.93
C ASP A 12 5.20 -3.60 0.19
N PRO A 13 4.09 -4.31 0.44
CA PRO A 13 3.83 -5.62 -0.16
C PRO A 13 3.50 -5.49 -1.65
N PRO A 14 3.50 -6.59 -2.43
CA PRO A 14 2.95 -6.59 -3.78
C PRO A 14 1.52 -6.05 -3.81
N TYR A 15 1.25 -5.10 -4.71
CA TYR A 15 -0.03 -4.38 -4.80
C TYR A 15 -1.08 -5.27 -5.47
N ALA A 16 -2.33 -5.18 -5.01
CA ALA A 16 -3.41 -6.09 -5.40
C ALA A 16 -3.70 -6.06 -6.91
N ASN A 17 -3.51 -4.91 -7.57
CA ASN A 17 -3.80 -4.74 -8.99
C ASN A 17 -2.54 -4.83 -9.88
N THR A 18 -1.43 -5.40 -9.42
CA THR A 18 -0.21 -5.51 -10.22
C THR A 18 -0.17 -6.80 -11.03
N SER A 19 -0.70 -6.77 -12.25
CA SER A 19 -0.45 -7.83 -13.23
C SER A 19 0.99 -7.75 -13.74
N GLY A 20 1.88 -8.65 -13.27
CA GLY A 20 3.17 -8.93 -13.91
C GLY A 20 4.41 -8.23 -13.35
N MET A 21 4.32 -7.48 -12.25
CA MET A 21 5.49 -6.85 -11.61
C MET A 21 6.16 -7.74 -10.55
N TYR A 22 5.40 -8.65 -9.94
CA TYR A 22 5.88 -9.61 -8.94
C TYR A 22 5.73 -11.04 -9.45
N TYR A 23 6.58 -11.96 -8.98
CA TYR A 23 6.49 -13.40 -9.31
C TYR A 23 5.32 -14.02 -8.52
N GLY A 24 4.09 -13.77 -8.98
CA GLY A 24 2.84 -14.20 -8.33
C GLY A 24 2.19 -13.12 -7.44
N SER A 25 1.09 -13.51 -6.79
CA SER A 25 0.40 -12.74 -5.75
C SER A 25 0.67 -13.35 -4.38
N ILE A 26 0.73 -12.53 -3.34
CA ILE A 26 0.71 -13.05 -1.96
C ILE A 26 -0.72 -13.37 -1.53
N ASP A 27 -0.86 -14.26 -0.55
CA ASP A 27 -2.12 -14.44 0.15
C ASP A 27 -2.33 -13.25 1.11
N TYR A 28 -3.20 -12.34 0.71
CA TYR A 28 -3.49 -11.14 1.49
C TYR A 28 -4.15 -11.45 2.82
N GLU A 29 -4.94 -12.53 2.93
CA GLU A 29 -5.59 -12.86 4.21
C GLU A 29 -4.53 -13.27 5.23
N GLN A 30 -3.57 -14.10 4.83
CA GLN A 30 -2.43 -14.43 5.69
C GLN A 30 -1.59 -13.21 6.04
N PHE A 31 -1.42 -12.27 5.11
CA PHE A 31 -0.71 -11.02 5.38
C PHE A 31 -1.46 -10.13 6.37
N TRP A 32 -2.80 -10.02 6.28
CA TRP A 32 -3.63 -9.29 7.23
C TRP A 32 -3.54 -9.89 8.63
N GLU A 33 -3.66 -11.21 8.75
CA GLU A 33 -3.48 -11.93 10.01
C GLU A 33 -2.09 -11.68 10.61
N TRP A 34 -1.05 -11.65 9.77
CA TRP A 34 0.30 -11.31 10.23
C TRP A 34 0.39 -9.86 10.72
N ILE A 35 -0.24 -8.89 10.04
CA ILE A 35 -0.24 -7.49 10.50
C ILE A 35 -0.96 -7.35 11.85
N ARG A 36 -2.09 -8.07 12.06
CA ARG A 36 -2.89 -7.98 13.31
C ARG A 36 -2.07 -8.26 14.56
N ILE A 37 -1.12 -9.20 14.47
CA ILE A 37 -0.29 -9.61 15.61
C ILE A 37 0.94 -8.70 15.84
N GLN A 38 1.21 -7.72 14.96
CA GLN A 38 2.30 -6.78 15.18
C GLN A 38 1.91 -5.77 16.28
N LYS A 39 2.86 -5.54 17.21
CA LYS A 39 2.67 -4.63 18.36
C LYS A 39 3.15 -3.20 18.09
N GLY A 40 4.18 -3.06 17.27
CA GLY A 40 4.77 -1.76 16.94
C GLY A 40 3.92 -0.93 15.98
N PHE A 41 4.30 0.34 15.85
CA PHE A 41 3.73 1.26 14.88
C PHE A 41 4.04 0.79 13.45
N TYR A 42 3.10 0.99 12.53
CA TYR A 42 3.37 0.74 11.13
C TYR A 42 2.68 1.71 10.17
N ILE A 43 3.31 1.83 9.01
CA ILE A 43 2.76 2.45 7.82
C ILE A 43 2.77 1.40 6.71
N LEU A 44 1.60 1.15 6.12
CA LEU A 44 1.42 0.26 4.97
C LEU A 44 1.16 1.09 3.72
N SER A 45 2.04 1.01 2.73
CA SER A 45 1.79 1.49 1.37
C SER A 45 1.03 0.45 0.56
N PHE A 46 0.04 0.90 -0.20
CA PHE A 46 -0.74 0.02 -1.06
C PHE A 46 -1.44 0.77 -2.19
N ASP A 47 -2.25 0.04 -2.98
CA ASP A 47 -2.99 0.60 -4.12
C ASP A 47 -3.72 1.89 -3.74
N GLY A 48 -3.50 2.91 -4.55
CA GLY A 48 -4.08 4.24 -4.37
C GLY A 48 -4.79 4.72 -5.63
N LYS A 49 -4.64 5.99 -5.95
CA LYS A 49 -5.37 6.63 -7.05
C LYS A 49 -4.44 7.06 -8.16
N THR A 50 -4.94 6.98 -9.37
CA THR A 50 -4.39 7.73 -10.50
C THR A 50 -5.32 8.89 -10.83
N THR A 51 -4.90 9.73 -11.78
CA THR A 51 -5.76 10.81 -12.28
C THR A 51 -7.04 10.28 -12.96
N LYS A 52 -7.03 9.03 -13.42
CA LYS A 52 -8.10 8.42 -14.21
C LYS A 52 -8.96 7.43 -13.42
N GLN A 53 -8.41 6.83 -12.35
CA GLN A 53 -9.08 5.75 -11.64
C GLN A 53 -8.73 5.76 -10.15
N ASP A 54 -9.71 5.43 -9.33
CA ASP A 54 -9.50 5.11 -7.92
C ASP A 54 -9.30 3.59 -7.78
N ASN A 55 -8.07 3.17 -7.50
CA ASN A 55 -7.71 1.77 -7.26
C ASN A 55 -7.51 1.48 -5.77
N THR A 56 -7.98 2.37 -4.89
CA THR A 56 -7.82 2.22 -3.45
C THR A 56 -8.35 0.87 -2.98
N TYR A 57 -7.47 0.03 -2.44
CA TYR A 57 -7.87 -1.28 -1.96
C TYR A 57 -8.67 -1.20 -0.65
N ALA A 58 -9.61 -2.12 -0.47
CA ALA A 58 -10.38 -2.22 0.78
C ALA A 58 -9.60 -2.98 1.87
N VAL A 59 -8.52 -2.38 2.38
CA VAL A 59 -7.78 -2.94 3.53
C VAL A 59 -8.73 -3.07 4.73
N PRO A 60 -8.72 -4.19 5.49
CA PRO A 60 -9.56 -4.36 6.66
C PRO A 60 -9.44 -3.19 7.65
N LYS A 61 -10.58 -2.66 8.08
CA LYS A 61 -10.65 -1.41 8.87
C LYS A 61 -10.03 -1.51 10.26
N ASP A 62 -9.92 -2.73 10.80
CA ASP A 62 -9.27 -3.01 12.07
C ASP A 62 -7.74 -2.85 12.00
N LEU A 63 -7.15 -2.83 10.80
CA LEU A 63 -5.71 -2.72 10.60
C LEU A 63 -5.18 -1.29 10.59
N TYR A 64 -5.99 -0.26 10.78
CA TYR A 64 -5.46 1.10 10.77
C TYR A 64 -6.38 2.06 11.49
N THR A 65 -5.80 3.11 12.05
CA THR A 65 -6.54 4.23 12.65
C THR A 65 -6.70 5.38 11.66
N LYS A 66 -5.79 5.48 10.68
CA LYS A 66 -5.77 6.56 9.69
C LYS A 66 -5.41 6.04 8.29
N HIS A 67 -6.11 6.55 7.28
CA HIS A 67 -5.78 6.35 5.86
C HIS A 67 -5.58 7.70 5.19
N ILE A 68 -4.43 7.88 4.54
CA ILE A 68 -4.08 9.09 3.78
C ILE A 68 -3.57 8.74 2.39
N TYR A 69 -3.53 9.72 1.50
CA TYR A 69 -2.88 9.60 0.21
C TYR A 69 -1.55 10.37 0.20
N THR A 70 -0.53 9.81 -0.46
CA THR A 70 0.72 10.54 -0.69
C THR A 70 0.50 11.71 -1.66
N SER A 71 1.45 12.65 -1.68
CA SER A 71 1.43 13.73 -2.67
C SER A 71 1.54 13.16 -4.08
N LYS A 72 0.84 13.77 -5.02
CA LYS A 72 0.75 13.34 -6.42
C LYS A 72 2.15 13.29 -7.06
N ALA A 73 2.65 12.09 -7.32
CA ALA A 73 3.88 11.87 -8.07
C ALA A 73 3.57 11.66 -9.56
N ILE A 74 4.48 12.07 -10.45
CA ILE A 74 4.36 11.79 -11.88
C ILE A 74 4.73 10.31 -12.11
N SER A 75 3.85 9.53 -12.73
CA SER A 75 4.13 8.14 -13.08
C SER A 75 5.35 8.03 -14.01
N GLY A 76 6.46 7.52 -13.48
CA GLY A 76 7.70 7.32 -14.26
C GLY A 76 7.53 6.32 -15.41
N PHE A 77 6.64 5.34 -15.23
CA PHE A 77 6.40 4.25 -16.20
C PHE A 77 5.68 4.73 -17.47
N ARG A 78 4.79 5.74 -17.36
CA ARG A 78 4.02 6.29 -18.50
C ARG A 78 4.66 7.52 -19.14
N LYS A 79 5.82 7.95 -18.67
CA LYS A 79 6.59 9.08 -19.23
C LYS A 79 7.01 8.86 -20.70
N LEU A 80 7.02 7.61 -21.16
CA LEU A 80 7.25 7.27 -22.58
C LEU A 80 6.10 7.65 -23.53
N HIS A 81 4.88 7.95 -23.04
CA HIS A 81 3.69 8.12 -23.88
C HIS A 81 3.05 9.54 -23.87
N GLN A 82 3.80 10.59 -23.51
CA GLN A 82 3.35 12.01 -23.56
C GLN A 82 2.07 12.35 -22.75
N GLN A 83 1.54 11.43 -21.93
CA GLN A 83 0.44 11.72 -21.00
C GLN A 83 0.97 11.81 -19.57
N THR A 84 0.93 13.01 -18.98
CA THR A 84 1.24 13.21 -17.57
C THR A 84 0.13 12.60 -16.73
N GLU A 85 0.39 11.46 -16.10
CA GLU A 85 -0.52 10.85 -15.14
C GLU A 85 0.07 10.97 -13.74
N TYR A 86 -0.73 11.58 -12.85
CA TYR A 86 -0.41 11.67 -11.45
C TYR A 86 -0.92 10.43 -10.73
N VAL A 87 -0.08 9.89 -9.86
CA VAL A 87 -0.36 8.77 -8.98
C VAL A 87 -0.20 9.23 -7.54
N SER A 88 -1.12 8.83 -6.69
CA SER A 88 -1.03 8.96 -5.23
C SER A 88 -1.24 7.59 -4.62
N GLU A 89 -0.37 7.20 -3.71
CA GLU A 89 -0.43 5.91 -3.03
C GLU A 89 -1.28 6.01 -1.77
N SER A 90 -1.89 4.90 -1.37
CA SER A 90 -2.58 4.81 -0.09
C SER A 90 -1.59 4.48 1.01
N LEU A 91 -1.61 5.25 2.11
CA LEU A 91 -0.90 4.93 3.34
C LEU A 91 -1.91 4.64 4.45
N TYR A 92 -1.85 3.42 4.98
CA TYR A 92 -2.63 2.97 6.14
C TYR A 92 -1.73 2.98 7.37
N ILE A 93 -2.13 3.71 8.40
CA ILE A 93 -1.30 4.01 9.58
C ILE A 93 -2.01 3.47 10.82
N LYS A 94 -1.31 2.69 11.64
CA LYS A 94 -1.76 2.20 12.94
C LYS A 94 -1.01 2.92 14.06
#